data_AF-A0A523BJ82-F1
#
_entry.id   AF-A0A523BJ82-F1
#
_cell.length_a   1.000
_cell.length_b   1.000
_cell.length_c   1.000
_cell.angle_alpha   90.00
_cell.angle_beta   90.00
_cell.angle_gamma   90.00
#
_symmetry.space_group_name_H-M   'P 1'
#
loop_
_entity.id
_entity.type
_entity.pdbx_description
1 polymer ?
#
loop_
_entity_poly.entity_id
_entity_poly.type
_entity_poly.pdbx_seq_one_letter_code
_entity_poly.pdbx_strand_id
1 'polypeptide(L)'
;MMEVISTISIFIIFSVIVFFMGRFKAGKLSLALVSLIPYAYSYIILPILWFGMINSKEKLFTGDFLGIKDFFAVDPFSLFYSGVTALAANMLILHIISRFGEREISPIVSSALFTTGAVFGTLFSHNVLAIFMFWEMALAGVVGLSLCPCGGYRKQTHEAMMKMVVMTSISSAFLIAGIGLLIASVSGPTSICQA
;
A
#
# COMPACT_ATOMS: atom_id res chain seq x y z
N MET A 1 7.97 13.29 7.90
CA MET A 1 8.35 11.87 7.74
C MET A 1 7.58 10.96 8.69
N MET A 2 7.48 11.29 9.98
CA MET A 2 6.61 10.54 10.92
C MET A 2 5.17 10.43 10.40
N GLU A 3 4.69 11.45 9.69
CA GLU A 3 3.36 11.51 9.10
C GLU A 3 3.15 10.50 7.96
N VAL A 4 4.18 10.21 7.18
CA VAL A 4 4.12 9.20 6.09
C VAL A 4 4.07 7.80 6.71
N ILE A 5 4.99 7.53 7.64
CA ILE A 5 5.07 6.25 8.34
C ILE A 5 3.78 6.01 9.13
N SER A 6 3.25 7.03 9.81
CA SER A 6 2.00 6.93 10.57
C SER A 6 0.81 6.66 9.65
N THR A 7 0.75 7.30 8.48
CA THR A 7 -0.31 7.06 7.50
C THR A 7 -0.30 5.61 7.05
N ILE A 8 0.84 5.09 6.58
CA ILE A 8 0.96 3.68 6.15
C ILE A 8 0.62 2.72 7.30
N SER A 9 1.15 2.98 8.49
CA SER A 9 0.94 2.14 9.68
C SER A 9 -0.53 2.10 10.09
N ILE A 10 -1.25 3.22 10.02
CA ILE A 10 -2.68 3.28 10.34
C ILE A 10 -3.50 2.37 9.43
N PHE A 11 -3.22 2.35 8.13
CA PHE A 11 -3.92 1.43 7.20
C PHE A 11 -3.66 -0.03 7.56
N ILE A 12 -2.42 -0.39 7.90
CA ILE A 12 -2.05 -1.76 8.27
C ILE A 12 -2.72 -2.13 9.61
N ILE A 13 -2.65 -1.28 10.63
CA ILE A 13 -3.26 -1.53 11.95
C ILE A 13 -4.77 -1.71 11.80
N PHE A 14 -5.44 -0.81 11.08
CA PHE A 14 -6.89 -0.90 10.90
C PHE A 14 -7.31 -2.07 10.01
N SER A 15 -6.48 -2.51 9.06
CA SER A 15 -6.74 -3.76 8.34
C SER A 15 -6.81 -4.96 9.29
N VAL A 16 -5.91 -5.03 10.28
CA VAL A 16 -5.89 -6.10 11.27
C VAL A 16 -7.11 -5.99 12.20
N ILE A 17 -7.43 -4.78 12.66
CA ILE A 17 -8.63 -4.53 13.50
C ILE A 17 -9.89 -4.98 12.76
N VAL A 18 -10.08 -4.54 11.52
CA VAL A 18 -11.24 -4.88 10.69
C VAL A 18 -11.33 -6.39 10.45
N PHE A 19 -10.20 -7.08 10.25
CA PHE A 19 -10.16 -8.54 10.12
C PHE A 19 -10.70 -9.24 11.38
N PHE A 20 -10.24 -8.83 12.56
CA PHE A 20 -10.72 -9.39 13.82
C PHE A 20 -12.18 -9.04 14.11
N MET A 21 -12.63 -7.82 13.77
CA MET A 21 -14.04 -7.45 13.88
C MET A 21 -14.97 -8.38 13.10
N GLY A 22 -14.55 -8.85 11.93
CA GLY A 22 -15.30 -9.88 11.18
C GLY A 22 -15.41 -11.20 11.92
N ARG A 23 -14.34 -11.64 12.58
CA ARG A 23 -14.35 -12.87 13.39
C ARG A 23 -15.32 -12.78 14.57
N PHE A 24 -15.47 -11.60 15.15
CA PHE A 24 -16.42 -11.35 16.24
C PHE A 24 -17.84 -10.97 15.76
N LYS A 25 -18.14 -11.11 14.46
CA LYS A 25 -19.45 -10.78 13.86
C LYS A 25 -19.90 -9.35 14.16
N ALA A 26 -18.97 -8.40 14.09
CA ALA A 26 -19.29 -6.98 14.24
C ALA A 26 -20.32 -6.54 13.17
N GLY A 27 -21.23 -5.65 13.56
CA GLY A 27 -22.26 -5.13 12.67
C GLY A 27 -21.69 -4.34 11.49
N LYS A 28 -22.47 -4.26 10.41
CA LYS A 28 -22.08 -3.55 9.18
C LYS A 28 -21.71 -2.08 9.41
N LEU A 29 -22.45 -1.40 10.30
CA LEU A 29 -22.20 0.00 10.65
C LEU A 29 -20.85 0.19 11.37
N SER A 30 -20.49 -0.69 12.31
CA SER A 30 -19.23 -0.57 13.04
C SER A 30 -18.03 -0.88 12.13
N LEU A 31 -18.14 -1.88 11.25
CA LEU A 31 -17.15 -2.14 10.21
C LEU A 31 -16.94 -0.91 9.30
N ALA A 32 -18.04 -0.27 8.87
CA ALA A 32 -17.96 0.94 8.06
C ALA A 32 -17.24 2.07 8.78
N LEU A 33 -17.67 2.41 10.00
CA LEU A 33 -17.06 3.48 10.79
C LEU A 33 -15.57 3.25 11.03
N VAL A 34 -15.19 2.03 11.41
CA VAL A 34 -13.78 1.68 11.67
C VAL A 34 -12.96 1.74 10.38
N SER A 35 -13.51 1.30 9.25
CA SER A 35 -12.80 1.34 7.96
C SER A 35 -12.61 2.75 7.40
N LEU A 36 -13.40 3.73 7.83
CA LEU A 36 -13.29 5.13 7.38
C LEU A 36 -12.22 5.93 8.13
N ILE A 37 -11.81 5.49 9.33
CA ILE A 37 -10.83 6.19 10.17
C ILE A 37 -9.47 6.38 9.45
N PRO A 38 -8.90 5.34 8.79
CA PRO A 38 -7.66 5.50 8.02
C PRO A 38 -7.74 6.54 6.90
N TYR A 39 -8.89 6.63 6.22
CA TYR A 39 -9.10 7.61 5.16
C TYR A 39 -9.28 9.02 5.71
N ALA A 40 -10.04 9.19 6.80
CA ALA A 40 -10.15 10.47 7.46
C ALA A 40 -8.77 10.98 7.92
N TYR A 41 -7.93 10.09 8.45
CA TYR A 41 -6.56 10.41 8.82
C TYR A 41 -5.72 10.83 7.60
N SER A 42 -5.79 10.09 6.48
CA SER A 42 -5.01 10.44 5.28
C SER A 42 -5.45 11.77 4.67
N TYR A 43 -6.75 12.10 4.69
CA TYR A 43 -7.23 13.40 4.23
C TYR A 43 -6.76 14.58 5.10
N ILE A 44 -6.40 14.34 6.36
CA ILE A 44 -5.80 15.36 7.21
C ILE A 44 -4.29 15.48 6.93
N ILE A 45 -3.60 14.35 6.79
CA ILE A 45 -2.14 14.32 6.64
C ILE A 45 -1.67 14.76 5.25
N LEU A 46 -2.34 14.34 4.17
CA LEU A 46 -1.89 14.66 2.80
C LEU A 46 -1.81 16.18 2.55
N PRO A 47 -2.79 17.02 2.97
CA PRO A 47 -2.64 18.47 2.90
C PRO A 47 -1.49 19.01 3.75
N ILE A 48 -1.28 18.48 4.97
CA ILE A 48 -0.17 18.90 5.84
C ILE A 48 1.17 18.62 5.15
N LEU A 49 1.33 17.44 4.54
CA LEU A 49 2.50 17.09 3.76
C LEU A 49 2.69 17.99 2.54
N TRP A 50 1.60 18.33 1.84
CA TRP A 50 1.62 19.26 0.72
C TRP A 50 2.10 20.66 1.11
N PHE A 51 1.53 21.24 2.17
CA PHE A 51 1.96 22.55 2.66
C PHE A 51 3.39 22.51 3.24
N GLY A 52 3.77 21.43 3.92
CA GLY A 52 5.13 21.21 4.38
C GLY A 52 6.15 21.18 3.24
N MET A 53 5.81 20.51 2.14
CA MET A 53 6.64 20.45 0.93
C MET A 53 6.77 21.82 0.25
N ILE A 54 5.68 22.59 0.13
CA ILE A 54 5.73 23.93 -0.49
C ILE A 54 6.59 24.90 0.33
N ASN A 55 6.53 24.81 1.66
CA ASN A 55 7.28 25.69 2.56
C ASN A 55 8.74 25.26 2.76
N SER A 56 9.11 24.08 2.27
CA SER A 56 10.47 23.54 2.30
C SER A 56 11.34 24.16 1.21
N LYS A 57 12.60 24.50 1.54
CA LYS A 57 13.60 24.87 0.54
C LYS A 57 14.04 23.68 -0.32
N GLU A 58 13.88 22.47 0.21
CA GLU A 58 14.17 21.21 -0.48
C GLU A 58 12.92 20.74 -1.23
N LYS A 59 13.07 20.44 -2.53
CA LYS A 59 11.98 19.97 -3.39
C LYS A 59 11.52 18.54 -3.06
N LEU A 60 12.26 17.84 -2.21
CA LEU A 60 12.03 16.48 -1.76
C LEU A 60 12.18 16.44 -0.25
N PHE A 61 11.20 15.87 0.44
CA PHE A 61 11.27 15.68 1.89
C PHE A 61 11.68 14.22 2.16
N THR A 62 12.96 13.97 2.43
CA THR A 62 13.46 12.60 2.61
C THR A 62 13.56 12.17 4.06
N GLY A 63 13.58 10.85 4.26
CA GLY A 63 14.54 10.30 5.22
C GLY A 63 14.27 8.89 5.70
N ASP A 64 14.80 8.59 6.88
CA ASP A 64 15.37 7.28 7.16
C ASP A 64 14.42 6.34 7.92
N PHE A 65 14.41 5.06 7.52
CA PHE A 65 13.63 4.01 8.19
C PHE A 65 14.42 2.70 8.19
N LEU A 66 14.40 1.97 9.32
CA LEU A 66 15.13 0.70 9.50
C LEU A 66 16.63 0.77 9.16
N GLY A 67 17.27 1.93 9.39
CA GLY A 67 18.71 2.13 9.13
C GLY A 67 19.07 2.33 7.66
N ILE A 68 18.08 2.40 6.77
CA ILE A 68 18.26 2.72 5.35
C ILE A 68 18.03 4.22 5.16
N LYS A 69 19.02 4.90 4.58
CA LYS A 69 18.92 6.33 4.27
C LYS A 69 17.94 6.60 3.14
N ASP A 70 17.23 7.73 3.22
CA ASP A 70 16.29 8.21 2.19
C ASP A 70 15.25 7.14 1.82
N PHE A 71 14.70 6.48 2.83
CA PHE A 71 13.73 5.39 2.66
C PHE A 71 12.42 5.91 2.06
N PHE A 72 11.92 7.04 2.58
CA PHE A 72 10.76 7.74 2.05
C PHE A 72 11.15 9.08 1.45
N ALA A 73 10.49 9.48 0.38
CA ALA A 73 10.49 10.85 -0.12
C ALA A 73 9.07 11.31 -0.42
N VAL A 74 8.78 12.56 -0.07
CA VAL A 74 7.52 13.22 -0.42
C VAL A 74 7.80 14.25 -1.52
N ASP A 75 7.07 14.12 -2.61
CA ASP A 75 7.15 14.96 -3.80
C ASP A 75 5.73 15.21 -4.38
N PRO A 76 5.56 16.16 -5.32
CA PRO A 76 4.24 16.50 -5.83
C PRO A 76 3.52 15.33 -6.53
N PHE A 77 4.28 14.44 -7.19
CA PHE A 77 3.72 13.27 -7.88
C PHE A 77 3.23 12.23 -6.86
N SER A 78 4.04 11.88 -5.86
CA SER A 78 3.63 10.94 -4.81
C SER A 78 2.42 11.44 -4.02
N LEU A 79 2.34 12.74 -3.71
CA LEU A 79 1.18 13.35 -3.04
C LEU A 79 -0.09 13.30 -3.91
N PHE A 80 0.01 13.66 -5.18
CA PHE A 80 -1.14 13.63 -6.10
C PHE A 80 -1.71 12.21 -6.23
N TYR A 81 -0.85 11.23 -6.53
CA TYR A 81 -1.28 9.84 -6.68
C TYR A 81 -1.77 9.23 -5.37
N SER A 82 -1.21 9.63 -4.23
CA SER A 82 -1.72 9.20 -2.92
C SER A 82 -3.12 9.74 -2.66
N GLY A 83 -3.41 11.00 -3.03
CA GLY A 83 -4.74 11.57 -2.95
C GLY A 83 -5.76 10.87 -3.84
N VAL A 84 -5.41 10.59 -5.10
CA VAL A 84 -6.25 9.82 -6.04
C VAL A 84 -6.52 8.41 -5.50
N THR A 85 -5.48 7.74 -4.99
CA THR A 85 -5.58 6.40 -4.42
C THR A 85 -6.46 6.39 -3.18
N ALA A 86 -6.30 7.37 -2.27
CA ALA A 86 -7.13 7.52 -1.07
C ALA A 86 -8.61 7.63 -1.43
N LEU A 87 -8.93 8.50 -2.40
CA LEU A 87 -10.30 8.76 -2.83
C LEU A 87 -10.91 7.51 -3.49
N ALA A 88 -10.20 6.90 -4.44
CA ALA A 88 -10.66 5.72 -5.14
C ALA A 88 -10.89 4.54 -4.18
N ALA A 89 -9.94 4.29 -3.27
CA ALA A 89 -10.06 3.22 -2.30
C ALA A 89 -11.17 3.45 -1.27
N ASN A 90 -11.38 4.70 -0.83
CA ASN A 90 -12.49 5.07 0.04
C ASN A 90 -13.84 4.79 -0.63
N MET A 91 -14.01 5.23 -1.89
CA MET A 91 -15.22 4.97 -2.67
C MET A 91 -15.44 3.46 -2.91
N LEU A 92 -14.37 2.72 -3.16
CA LEU A 92 -14.41 1.26 -3.30
C LEU A 92 -14.90 0.59 -2.01
N ILE A 93 -14.40 0.98 -0.84
CA ILE A 93 -14.83 0.40 0.44
C ILE A 93 -16.29 0.73 0.73
N LEU A 94 -16.73 1.97 0.49
CA LEU A 94 -18.14 2.35 0.62
C LEU A 94 -19.03 1.52 -0.33
N HIS A 95 -18.56 1.27 -1.55
CA HIS A 95 -19.26 0.42 -2.51
C HIS A 95 -19.32 -1.05 -2.06
N ILE A 96 -18.21 -1.60 -1.56
CA ILE A 96 -18.16 -2.98 -1.02
C ILE A 96 -19.13 -3.10 0.15
N ILE A 97 -19.07 -2.16 1.10
CA ILE A 97 -19.97 -2.19 2.25
C ILE A 97 -21.42 -2.07 1.78
N SER A 98 -21.76 -1.17 0.87
CA SER A 98 -23.16 -1.01 0.42
C SER A 98 -23.69 -2.26 -0.29
N ARG A 99 -22.87 -2.92 -1.11
CA ARG A 99 -23.26 -4.04 -1.97
C ARG A 99 -23.33 -5.39 -1.24
N PHE A 100 -22.45 -5.65 -0.28
CA PHE A 100 -22.36 -6.96 0.37
C PHE A 100 -23.16 -7.03 1.69
N GLY A 101 -23.57 -8.24 2.07
CA GLY A 101 -24.29 -8.53 3.31
C GLY A 101 -23.35 -8.73 4.52
N GLU A 102 -23.88 -8.71 5.74
CA GLU A 102 -23.09 -8.57 6.98
C GLU A 102 -22.03 -9.66 7.24
N ARG A 103 -22.18 -10.86 6.65
CA ARG A 103 -21.37 -12.04 7.03
C ARG A 103 -20.03 -12.19 6.30
N GLU A 104 -19.77 -11.42 5.23
CA GLU A 104 -18.60 -11.65 4.35
C GLU A 104 -17.76 -10.40 4.03
N ILE A 105 -18.10 -9.24 4.57
CA ILE A 105 -17.48 -7.94 4.20
C ILE A 105 -16.08 -7.76 4.81
N SER A 106 -15.88 -8.21 6.05
CA SER A 106 -14.69 -7.86 6.84
C SER A 106 -13.37 -8.27 6.18
N PRO A 107 -13.18 -9.50 5.66
CA PRO A 107 -11.91 -9.86 5.02
C PRO A 107 -11.65 -9.04 3.76
N ILE A 108 -12.69 -8.68 2.98
CA ILE A 108 -12.53 -7.81 1.81
C ILE A 108 -12.08 -6.42 2.23
N VAL A 109 -12.75 -5.81 3.21
CA VAL A 109 -12.43 -4.47 3.68
C VAL A 109 -11.05 -4.44 4.32
N SER A 110 -10.69 -5.49 5.07
CA SER A 110 -9.35 -5.67 5.62
C SER A 110 -8.29 -5.71 4.51
N SER A 111 -8.48 -6.56 3.48
CA SER A 111 -7.55 -6.63 2.35
C SER A 111 -7.50 -5.33 1.54
N ALA A 112 -8.61 -4.61 1.39
CA ALA A 112 -8.63 -3.30 0.74
C ALA A 112 -7.82 -2.25 1.52
N LEU A 113 -7.98 -2.19 2.84
CA LEU A 113 -7.22 -1.31 3.72
C LEU A 113 -5.72 -1.63 3.67
N PHE A 114 -5.37 -2.92 3.76
CA PHE A 114 -3.99 -3.38 3.66
C PHE A 114 -3.36 -3.00 2.32
N THR A 115 -4.08 -3.24 1.22
CA THR A 115 -3.64 -2.87 -0.14
C THR A 115 -3.42 -1.37 -0.25
N THR A 116 -4.34 -0.56 0.28
CA THR A 116 -4.23 0.91 0.25
C THR A 116 -2.97 1.38 0.99
N GLY A 117 -2.72 0.84 2.19
CA GLY A 117 -1.51 1.14 2.97
C GLY A 117 -0.23 0.73 2.24
N ALA A 118 -0.21 -0.44 1.61
CA ALA A 118 0.93 -0.89 0.81
C ALA A 118 1.16 0.01 -0.42
N VAL A 119 0.09 0.44 -1.12
CA VAL A 119 0.21 1.35 -2.26
C VAL A 119 0.78 2.71 -1.83
N PHE A 120 0.35 3.26 -0.70
CA PHE A 120 0.98 4.46 -0.13
C PHE A 120 2.45 4.25 0.18
N GLY A 121 2.79 3.08 0.74
CA GLY A 121 4.17 2.67 0.95
C GLY A 121 5.00 2.72 -0.33
N THR A 122 4.51 2.17 -1.44
CA THR A 122 5.18 2.27 -2.74
C THR A 122 5.30 3.71 -3.25
N LEU A 123 4.24 4.52 -3.12
CA LEU A 123 4.22 5.89 -3.65
C LEU A 123 5.18 6.83 -2.92
N PHE A 124 5.28 6.69 -1.60
CA PHE A 124 6.21 7.51 -0.80
C PHE A 124 7.62 6.93 -0.72
N SER A 125 7.85 5.70 -1.20
CA SER A 125 9.19 5.10 -1.13
C SER A 125 10.11 5.72 -2.17
N HIS A 126 11.30 6.12 -1.73
CA HIS A 126 12.37 6.59 -2.62
C HIS A 126 13.43 5.50 -2.83
N ASN A 127 13.62 4.64 -1.84
CA ASN A 127 14.52 3.51 -1.94
C ASN A 127 13.89 2.39 -2.79
N VAL A 128 14.63 1.91 -3.78
CA VAL A 128 14.17 0.87 -4.71
C VAL A 128 13.81 -0.45 -4.00
N LEU A 129 14.50 -0.79 -2.92
CA LEU A 129 14.20 -1.97 -2.10
C LEU A 129 12.91 -1.75 -1.28
N ALA A 130 12.66 -0.53 -0.80
CA ALA A 130 11.40 -0.17 -0.14
C ALA A 130 10.22 -0.26 -1.11
N ILE A 131 10.38 0.25 -2.34
CA ILE A 131 9.40 0.11 -3.43
C ILE A 131 9.07 -1.37 -3.65
N PHE A 132 10.09 -2.24 -3.77
CA PHE A 132 9.87 -3.67 -3.94
C PHE A 132 9.09 -4.31 -2.77
N MET A 133 9.46 -4.01 -1.52
CA MET A 133 8.78 -4.57 -0.34
C MET A 133 7.29 -4.18 -0.33
N PHE A 134 6.98 -2.91 -0.52
CA PHE A 134 5.59 -2.44 -0.54
C PHE A 134 4.82 -2.92 -1.78
N TRP A 135 5.51 -3.13 -2.90
CA TRP A 135 4.93 -3.72 -4.11
C TRP A 135 4.43 -5.15 -3.84
N GLU A 136 5.27 -5.99 -3.21
CA GLU A 136 4.89 -7.35 -2.82
C GLU A 136 3.75 -7.35 -1.78
N MET A 137 3.75 -6.39 -0.83
CA MET A 137 2.64 -6.23 0.11
C MET A 137 1.34 -5.85 -0.61
N ALA A 138 1.39 -4.97 -1.61
CA ALA A 138 0.21 -4.60 -2.39
C ALA A 138 -0.35 -5.80 -3.17
N LEU A 139 0.53 -6.62 -3.76
CA LEU A 139 0.15 -7.88 -4.41
C LEU A 139 -0.53 -8.84 -3.43
N ALA A 140 0.03 -9.03 -2.24
CA ALA A 140 -0.58 -9.86 -1.20
C ALA A 140 -1.98 -9.38 -0.80
N GLY A 141 -2.18 -8.05 -0.71
CA GLY A 141 -3.47 -7.44 -0.47
C GLY A 141 -4.49 -7.71 -1.58
N VAL A 142 -4.08 -7.59 -2.85
CA VAL A 142 -4.93 -7.87 -4.02
C VAL A 142 -5.32 -9.35 -4.10
N VAL A 143 -4.40 -10.25 -3.76
CA VAL A 143 -4.69 -11.69 -3.66
C VAL A 143 -5.70 -11.95 -2.54
N GLY A 144 -5.57 -11.29 -1.39
CA GLY A 144 -6.54 -11.35 -0.29
C GLY A 144 -7.95 -10.90 -0.71
N LEU A 145 -8.05 -9.80 -1.47
CA LEU A 145 -9.32 -9.32 -2.05
C LEU A 145 -9.95 -10.37 -2.97
N SER A 146 -9.14 -11.07 -3.75
CA SER A 146 -9.57 -12.04 -4.77
C SER A 146 -9.96 -13.39 -4.18
N LEU A 147 -9.40 -13.77 -3.03
CA LEU A 147 -9.66 -15.02 -2.30
C LEU A 147 -10.91 -14.95 -1.42
N CYS A 148 -11.49 -13.77 -1.22
CA CYS A 148 -12.66 -13.64 -0.37
C CYS A 148 -13.89 -14.28 -1.06
N PRO A 149 -14.56 -15.25 -0.42
CA PRO A 149 -15.56 -16.11 -1.05
C PRO A 149 -16.91 -15.43 -1.22
N CYS A 150 -16.96 -14.25 -1.82
CA CYS A 150 -18.21 -13.54 -2.04
C CYS A 150 -18.96 -14.14 -3.23
N GLY A 151 -19.87 -15.06 -2.93
CA GLY A 151 -20.75 -15.72 -3.92
C GLY A 151 -20.33 -17.13 -4.34
N GLY A 152 -19.43 -17.77 -3.58
CA GLY A 152 -18.97 -19.14 -3.81
C GLY A 152 -17.69 -19.23 -4.65
N TYR A 153 -16.87 -20.24 -4.37
CA TYR A 153 -15.65 -20.54 -5.14
C TYR A 153 -16.01 -20.96 -6.58
N ARG A 154 -16.13 -19.99 -7.47
CA ARG A 154 -16.16 -20.27 -8.90
C ARG A 154 -14.76 -20.68 -9.34
N LYS A 155 -14.62 -21.90 -9.86
CA LYS A 155 -13.36 -22.44 -10.39
C LYS A 155 -12.62 -21.45 -11.31
N GLN A 156 -13.38 -20.71 -12.11
CA GLN A 156 -12.87 -19.67 -13.02
C GLN A 156 -12.19 -18.49 -12.28
N THR A 157 -12.73 -18.03 -11.14
CA THR A 157 -12.12 -16.95 -10.34
C THR A 157 -10.81 -17.39 -9.73
N HIS A 158 -10.75 -18.64 -9.25
CA HIS A 158 -9.53 -19.22 -8.72
C HIS A 158 -8.46 -19.40 -9.80
N GLU A 159 -8.84 -19.90 -10.99
CA GLU A 159 -7.92 -20.01 -12.13
C GLU A 159 -7.40 -18.64 -12.60
N ALA A 160 -8.25 -17.63 -12.68
CA ALA A 160 -7.86 -16.27 -13.05
C ALA A 160 -6.89 -15.66 -12.03
N MET A 161 -7.16 -15.86 -10.74
CA MET A 161 -6.28 -15.41 -9.66
C MET A 161 -4.93 -16.14 -9.70
N MET A 162 -4.91 -17.47 -9.86
CA MET A 162 -3.66 -18.21 -9.98
C MET A 162 -2.83 -17.72 -11.18
N LYS A 163 -3.47 -17.41 -12.30
CA LYS A 163 -2.80 -16.78 -13.44
C LYS A 163 -2.23 -15.41 -13.09
N MET A 164 -3.00 -14.58 -12.38
CA MET A 164 -2.53 -13.27 -11.92
C MET A 164 -1.31 -13.42 -11.02
N VAL A 165 -1.37 -14.28 -9.99
CA VAL A 165 -0.26 -14.55 -9.08
C VAL A 165 1.00 -14.98 -9.84
N VAL A 166 0.88 -15.97 -10.75
CA VAL A 166 2.02 -16.45 -11.55
C VAL A 166 2.62 -15.33 -12.40
N MET A 167 1.79 -14.57 -13.11
CA MET A 167 2.25 -13.46 -13.95
C MET A 167 2.92 -12.36 -13.11
N THR A 168 2.36 -12.04 -11.94
CA THR A 168 2.94 -11.05 -11.04
C THR A 168 4.24 -11.56 -10.42
N SER A 169 4.35 -12.84 -10.05
CA SER A 169 5.60 -13.42 -9.53
C SER A 169 6.72 -13.40 -10.58
N ILE A 170 6.39 -13.65 -11.85
CA ILE A 170 7.36 -13.49 -12.95
C ILE A 170 7.79 -12.02 -13.06
N SER A 171 6.85 -11.07 -13.02
CA SER A 171 7.17 -9.64 -13.01
C SER A 171 8.03 -9.24 -11.81
N SER A 172 7.75 -9.76 -10.62
CA SER A 172 8.52 -9.52 -9.40
C SER A 172 9.93 -10.10 -9.49
N ALA A 173 10.09 -11.27 -10.13
CA ALA A 173 11.41 -11.85 -10.40
C ALA A 173 12.25 -10.97 -11.34
N PHE A 174 11.63 -10.41 -12.38
CA PHE A 174 12.31 -9.44 -13.24
C PHE A 174 12.62 -8.13 -12.51
N LEU A 175 11.70 -7.65 -11.66
CA LEU A 175 11.90 -6.45 -10.86
C LEU A 175 13.10 -6.64 -9.92
N ILE A 176 13.14 -7.69 -9.10
CA ILE A 176 14.25 -7.92 -8.18
C ILE A 176 15.58 -8.18 -8.90
N ALA A 177 15.56 -8.86 -10.05
CA ALA A 177 16.75 -9.03 -10.89
C ALA A 177 17.24 -7.68 -11.45
N GLY A 178 16.34 -6.82 -11.91
CA GLY A 178 16.65 -5.46 -12.36
C GLY A 178 17.22 -4.59 -11.24
N ILE A 179 16.68 -4.71 -10.02
CA ILE A 179 17.21 -4.04 -8.82
C ILE A 179 18.64 -4.53 -8.53
N GLY A 180 18.87 -5.84 -8.59
CA GLY A 180 20.20 -6.43 -8.43
C GLY A 180 21.21 -5.91 -9.45
N LEU A 181 20.82 -5.82 -10.72
CA LEU A 181 21.65 -5.25 -11.80
C LEU A 181 21.93 -3.76 -11.58
N LEU A 182 20.92 -2.99 -11.17
CA LEU A 182 21.08 -1.56 -10.85
C LEU A 182 22.09 -1.36 -9.72
N ILE A 183 21.95 -2.09 -8.62
CA ILE A 183 22.89 -2.02 -7.48
C ILE A 183 24.30 -2.42 -7.93
N ALA A 184 24.45 -3.51 -8.69
CA ALA A 184 25.74 -3.94 -9.21
C ALA A 184 26.38 -2.92 -10.15
N SER A 185 25.59 -2.24 -10.98
CA SER A 185 26.07 -1.22 -11.92
C SER A 185 26.55 0.06 -11.22
N VAL A 186 25.87 0.47 -10.14
CA VAL A 186 26.24 1.63 -9.32
C VAL A 186 27.43 1.31 -8.40
N SER A 187 27.60 0.04 -8.03
CA SER A 187 28.71 -0.45 -7.19
C SER A 187 29.93 -0.91 -8.00
N GLY A 188 29.96 -0.68 -9.32
CA GLY A 188 31.08 -1.01 -10.21
C GLY A 188 32.35 -0.19 -9.89
N PRO A 189 33.54 -0.63 -10.33
CA PRO A 189 34.83 -0.24 -9.76
C PRO A 189 35.24 1.18 -10.16
N THR A 190 34.84 2.17 -9.36
CA THR A 190 35.41 3.54 -9.39
C THR A 190 36.54 3.73 -8.37
N SER A 191 37.01 2.67 -7.72
CA SER A 191 38.17 2.69 -6.80
C SER A 191 39.51 2.31 -7.43
N ILE A 192 39.59 2.04 -8.74
CA ILE A 192 40.84 1.61 -9.41
C ILE A 192 41.56 2.76 -10.15
N CYS A 193 40.96 3.94 -10.28
CA CYS A 193 41.59 5.10 -10.95
C CYS A 193 41.93 6.27 -10.02
N GLN A 194 42.22 5.99 -8.75
CA GLN A 194 42.88 6.93 -7.84
C GLN A 194 44.02 6.21 -7.11
N ALA A 195 45.12 6.00 -7.82
CA ALA A 195 46.43 5.66 -7.27
C ALA A 195 47.46 6.59 -7.92
#